data_AF-A0A2T6LQF2-F1
#
_entry.id   AF-A0A2T6LQF2-F1
#
_cell.length_a   1.000
_cell.length_b   1.000
_cell.length_c   1.000
_cell.angle_alpha   90.00
_cell.angle_beta   90.00
_cell.angle_gamma   90.00
#
_symmetry.space_group_name_H-M   'P 1'
#
loop_
_entity.id
_entity.type
_entity.pdbx_description
1 polymer ?
#
loop_
_entity_poly.entity_id
_entity_poly.type
_entity_poly.pdbx_seq_one_letter_code
_entity_poly.pdbx_strand_id
1 'polypeptide(L)'
;MSQAELFEIGECISPAHLTPAESIAYRMIYDAAEAGQPCPMNIDIEIEIGASSSSMGPKTVARLEAKGLIKVDRHHRARIVTILATGKETACPPDQRVDLPRRDRGTHSDGPLITALAELGVPEHVADLMLGGLPALGKLDRLLDRAKECVARRRNGYLLGDR
;
A
#
# COMPACT_ATOMS: atom_id res chain seq x y z
N MET A 1 -7.22 27.27 -27.95
CA MET A 1 -5.99 26.56 -27.55
C MET A 1 -6.20 26.09 -26.13
N SER A 2 -6.11 24.77 -25.93
CA SER A 2 -6.58 24.05 -24.75
C SER A 2 -5.63 24.19 -23.56
N GLN A 3 -6.12 23.82 -22.38
CA GLN A 3 -5.47 23.75 -21.06
C GLN A 3 -4.15 22.94 -20.99
N ALA A 4 -3.55 22.60 -22.14
CA ALA A 4 -2.36 21.78 -22.33
C ALA A 4 -1.04 22.57 -22.35
N GLU A 5 -1.07 23.91 -22.33
CA GLU A 5 0.14 24.75 -22.41
C GLU A 5 0.54 25.39 -21.06
N LEU A 6 -0.17 25.07 -19.96
CA LEU A 6 0.09 25.59 -18.60
C LEU A 6 0.90 24.66 -17.70
N PHE A 7 1.32 23.49 -18.19
CA PHE A 7 2.37 22.69 -17.54
C PHE A 7 3.73 23.27 -17.94
N GLU A 8 4.02 24.44 -17.38
CA GLU A 8 5.32 25.08 -17.48
C GLU A 8 6.41 24.11 -17.02
N ILE A 9 7.29 23.86 -17.97
CA ILE A 9 8.69 23.46 -17.86
C ILE A 9 9.23 23.63 -16.44
N GLY A 10 9.33 22.50 -15.73
CA GLY A 10 10.32 22.21 -14.69
C GLY A 10 10.92 23.40 -13.95
N GLU A 11 10.16 23.96 -13.02
CA GLU A 11 10.80 24.41 -11.78
C GLU A 11 11.52 23.18 -11.21
N CYS A 12 12.82 23.11 -11.44
CA CYS A 12 13.70 22.18 -10.76
C CYS A 12 13.56 22.48 -9.27
N ILE A 13 12.65 21.78 -8.58
CA ILE A 13 12.49 21.92 -7.13
C ILE A 13 13.85 21.57 -6.55
N SER A 14 14.56 22.60 -6.11
CA SER A 14 15.84 22.44 -5.43
C SER A 14 15.62 21.50 -4.24
N PRO A 15 16.59 20.62 -3.91
CA PRO A 15 16.55 19.78 -2.72
C PRO A 15 16.36 20.57 -1.40
N ALA A 16 16.41 21.91 -1.45
CA ALA A 16 16.11 22.83 -0.34
C ALA A 16 14.71 22.67 0.29
N HIS A 17 13.73 22.03 -0.36
CA HIS A 17 12.38 21.79 0.20
C HIS A 17 12.12 20.34 0.64
N LEU A 18 13.19 19.60 0.97
CA LEU A 18 13.08 18.25 1.50
C LEU A 18 13.03 18.27 3.02
N THR A 19 12.13 17.45 3.57
CA THR A 19 12.22 17.08 4.99
C THR A 19 13.51 16.28 5.23
N PRO A 20 14.02 16.19 6.47
CA PRO A 20 15.22 15.41 6.76
C PRO A 20 15.14 13.95 6.26
N ALA A 21 14.00 13.29 6.46
CA ALA A 21 13.78 11.92 5.98
C ALA A 21 13.80 11.80 4.46
N GLU A 22 13.20 12.76 3.75
CA GLU A 22 13.23 12.79 2.28
C GLU A 22 14.64 13.06 1.75
N SER A 23 15.39 13.96 2.39
CA SER A 23 16.77 14.28 2.02
C SER A 23 17.69 13.06 2.17
N ILE A 24 17.56 12.34 3.29
CA ILE A 24 18.29 11.10 3.55
C ILE A 24 17.95 10.05 2.49
N ALA A 25 16.65 9.77 2.29
CA ALA A 25 16.22 8.76 1.32
C ALA A 25 16.64 9.13 -0.12
N TYR A 26 16.52 10.40 -0.50
CA TYR A 26 16.96 10.87 -1.82
C TYR A 26 18.46 10.66 -2.00
N ARG A 27 19.28 11.00 -1.00
CA ARG A 27 20.73 10.81 -1.06
C ARG A 27 21.12 9.34 -1.18
N MET A 28 20.50 8.44 -0.42
CA MET A 28 20.75 6.99 -0.57
C MET A 28 20.48 6.49 -1.99
N ILE A 29 19.37 6.92 -2.59
CA ILE A 29 19.00 6.54 -3.96
C ILE A 29 19.96 7.16 -4.97
N TYR A 30 20.31 8.43 -4.77
CA TYR A 30 21.26 9.16 -5.62
C TYR A 30 22.63 8.47 -5.64
N ASP A 31 23.18 8.14 -4.47
CA ASP A 31 24.46 7.47 -4.33
C ASP A 31 24.45 6.08 -4.99
N ALA A 32 23.34 5.33 -4.85
CA ALA A 32 23.16 4.06 -5.53
C ALA A 32 23.10 4.19 -7.06
N ALA A 33 22.39 5.20 -7.59
CA ALA A 33 22.31 5.47 -9.02
C ALA A 33 23.66 5.94 -9.60
N GLU A 34 24.39 6.79 -8.87
CA GLU A 34 25.75 7.22 -9.23
C GLU A 34 26.71 6.03 -9.32
N ALA A 35 26.60 5.09 -8.39
CA ALA A 35 27.45 3.90 -8.32
C ALA A 35 26.98 2.73 -9.22
N GLY A 36 25.87 2.89 -9.97
CA GLY A 36 25.28 1.82 -10.75
C GLY A 36 24.86 0.60 -9.90
N GLN A 37 24.50 0.82 -8.64
CA GLN A 37 24.10 -0.21 -7.70
C GLN A 37 22.57 -0.37 -7.68
N PRO A 38 22.07 -1.53 -7.18
CA PRO A 38 20.65 -1.70 -6.92
C PRO A 38 20.05 -0.61 -6.03
N CYS A 39 18.79 -0.27 -6.27
CA CYS A 39 18.08 0.66 -5.40
C CYS A 39 17.99 0.08 -3.97
N PRO A 40 18.26 0.89 -2.92
CA PRO A 40 18.13 0.44 -1.52
C PRO A 40 16.75 -0.16 -1.25
N MET A 41 16.66 -1.15 -0.36
CA MET A 41 15.36 -1.71 0.02
C MET A 41 14.58 -0.74 0.92
N ASN A 42 13.27 -0.97 1.07
CA ASN A 42 12.46 -0.16 1.99
C ASN A 42 12.98 -0.22 3.43
N ILE A 43 13.44 -1.39 3.87
CA ILE A 43 13.99 -1.57 5.22
C ILE A 43 15.27 -0.77 5.41
N ASP A 44 16.13 -0.69 4.40
CA ASP A 44 17.37 0.09 4.46
C ASP A 44 17.04 1.59 4.60
N ILE A 45 16.07 2.07 3.81
CA ILE A 45 15.59 3.45 3.91
C ILE A 45 14.98 3.72 5.28
N GLU A 46 14.17 2.79 5.81
CA GLU A 46 13.51 2.95 7.11
C GLU A 46 14.49 3.05 8.27
N ILE A 47 15.52 2.20 8.25
CA ILE A 47 16.62 2.24 9.21
C ILE A 47 17.31 3.60 9.14
N GLU A 48 17.67 4.07 7.94
CA GLU A 48 18.44 5.29 7.77
C GLU A 48 17.63 6.56 8.14
N ILE A 49 16.33 6.60 7.84
CA ILE A 49 15.46 7.72 8.24
C ILE A 49 15.01 7.64 9.71
N GLY A 50 15.37 6.58 10.44
CA GLY A 50 14.96 6.36 11.83
C GLY A 50 13.48 6.05 12.02
N ALA A 51 12.82 5.45 11.01
CA ALA A 51 11.40 5.13 11.08
C ALA A 51 11.14 3.80 11.79
N SER A 52 10.16 3.79 12.69
CA SER A 52 9.68 2.57 13.38
C SER A 52 8.58 1.82 12.62
N SER A 53 8.06 2.39 11.52
CA SER A 53 6.99 1.80 10.72
C SER A 53 7.49 1.42 9.34
N SER A 54 7.18 0.18 8.94
CA SER A 54 7.45 -0.38 7.61
C SER A 54 6.67 0.28 6.45
N SER A 55 5.85 1.28 6.76
CA SER A 55 5.15 2.07 5.76
C SER A 55 5.90 3.36 5.40
N MET A 56 6.91 3.75 6.18
CA MET A 56 7.54 5.06 6.03
C MET A 56 8.51 5.10 4.86
N GLY A 57 9.36 4.09 4.67
CA GLY A 57 10.24 3.99 3.50
C GLY A 57 9.50 4.16 2.17
N PRO A 58 8.47 3.34 1.86
CA PRO A 58 7.72 3.47 0.62
C PRO A 58 6.93 4.78 0.50
N LYS A 59 6.43 5.36 1.60
CA LYS A 59 5.77 6.69 1.59
C LYS A 59 6.75 7.81 1.26
N THR A 60 7.96 7.77 1.82
CA THR A 60 9.01 8.75 1.54
C THR A 60 9.42 8.69 0.07
N VAL A 61 9.63 7.50 -0.48
CA VAL A 61 9.92 7.31 -1.92
C VAL A 61 8.77 7.85 -2.80
N ALA A 62 7.52 7.56 -2.45
CA ALA A 62 6.37 8.08 -3.19
C ALA A 62 6.27 9.62 -3.14
N ARG A 63 6.67 10.25 -2.03
CA ARG A 63 6.73 11.73 -1.94
C ARG A 63 7.84 12.30 -2.82
N LEU A 64 9.00 11.66 -2.88
CA LEU A 64 10.10 12.07 -3.78
C LEU A 64 9.68 11.98 -5.26
N GLU A 65 8.96 10.91 -5.62
CA GLU A 65 8.38 10.74 -6.95
C GLU A 65 7.34 11.83 -7.25
N ALA A 66 6.42 12.09 -6.31
CA ALA A 66 5.41 13.15 -6.45
C ALA A 66 6.01 14.57 -6.52
N LYS A 67 7.17 14.79 -5.91
CA LYS A 67 7.95 16.04 -6.01
C LYS A 67 8.74 16.18 -7.32
N GLY A 68 8.71 15.18 -8.21
CA GLY A 68 9.42 15.24 -9.49
C GLY A 68 10.94 15.17 -9.35
N LEU A 69 11.46 14.56 -8.28
CA LEU A 69 12.91 14.36 -8.09
C LEU A 69 13.40 13.03 -8.66
N ILE A 70 12.51 12.03 -8.64
CA ILE A 70 12.79 10.68 -9.10
C ILE A 70 11.62 10.15 -9.92
N LYS A 71 11.90 9.16 -10.78
CA LYS A 71 10.91 8.29 -11.41
C LYS A 71 11.13 6.86 -10.93
N VAL A 72 10.06 6.15 -10.57
CA VAL A 72 10.15 4.77 -10.06
C VAL A 72 9.50 3.78 -11.01
N ASP A 73 10.32 2.96 -11.66
CA ASP A 73 9.86 1.82 -12.45
C ASP A 73 9.84 0.56 -11.55
N ARG A 74 8.64 0.04 -11.28
CA ARG A 74 8.40 -1.03 -10.31
C ARG A 74 8.28 -2.39 -11.01
N HIS A 75 9.09 -3.35 -10.59
CA HIS A 75 9.03 -4.75 -11.02
C HIS A 75 8.56 -5.64 -9.86
N HIS A 76 8.50 -6.96 -10.08
CA HIS A 76 7.94 -7.89 -9.08
C HIS A 76 8.68 -7.87 -7.72
N ARG A 77 10.02 -7.85 -7.73
CA ARG A 77 10.87 -7.72 -6.53
C ARG A 77 11.91 -6.60 -6.61
N ALA A 78 11.91 -5.86 -7.72
CA ALA A 78 12.83 -4.76 -8.00
C ALA A 78 12.11 -3.44 -8.04
N ARG A 79 12.87 -2.38 -7.84
CA ARG A 79 12.58 -1.08 -8.44
C ARG A 79 13.83 -0.55 -9.12
N ILE A 80 13.64 0.04 -10.28
CA ILE A 80 14.64 0.87 -10.95
C ILE A 80 14.20 2.31 -10.68
N VAL A 81 15.10 3.11 -10.13
CA VAL A 81 14.82 4.51 -9.81
C VAL A 81 15.75 5.39 -10.62
N THR A 82 15.16 6.26 -11.44
CA THR A 82 15.88 7.26 -12.22
C THR A 82 15.88 8.59 -11.45
N ILE A 83 17.05 9.18 -11.27
CA ILE A 83 17.22 10.53 -10.74
C ILE A 83 16.94 11.52 -11.86
N LEU A 84 15.88 12.32 -11.75
CA LEU A 84 15.46 13.19 -12.86
C LEU A 84 16.46 14.32 -13.14
N ALA A 85 17.16 14.79 -12.11
CA ALA A 85 18.17 15.84 -12.25
C ALA A 85 19.41 15.40 -13.07
N THR A 86 19.79 14.13 -13.00
CA THR A 86 21.03 13.61 -13.63
C THR A 86 20.77 12.63 -14.77
N GLY A 87 19.55 12.10 -14.87
CA GLY A 87 19.19 11.03 -15.80
C GLY A 87 19.78 9.66 -15.44
N LYS A 88 20.54 9.53 -14.35
CA LYS A 88 21.12 8.25 -13.92
C LYS A 88 20.09 7.37 -13.22
N GLU A 89 20.26 6.07 -13.33
CA GLU A 89 19.36 5.08 -12.78
C GLU A 89 20.08 4.04 -11.93
N THR A 90 19.40 3.53 -10.91
CA THR A 90 19.86 2.38 -10.13
C THR A 90 19.82 1.12 -10.96
N ALA A 91 20.76 0.20 -10.76
CA ALA A 91 20.74 -1.09 -11.46
C ALA A 91 19.56 -1.97 -11.04
N CYS A 92 19.19 -2.90 -11.92
CA CYS A 92 18.36 -4.02 -11.53
C CYS A 92 19.23 -5.13 -10.92
N PRO A 93 18.85 -5.73 -9.77
CA PRO A 93 19.51 -6.92 -9.27
C PRO A 93 19.56 -8.04 -10.33
N PRO A 94 20.69 -8.75 -10.48
CA PRO A 94 20.89 -9.74 -11.55
C PRO A 94 19.97 -10.96 -11.44
N ASP A 95 19.43 -11.23 -10.24
CA ASP A 95 18.50 -12.31 -9.95
C ASP A 95 17.04 -11.94 -10.28
N GLN A 96 16.77 -10.72 -10.75
CA GLN A 96 15.41 -10.22 -10.96
C GLN A 96 15.03 -10.12 -12.44
N ARG A 97 13.89 -10.73 -12.75
CA ARG A 97 13.23 -10.69 -14.04
C ARG A 97 12.54 -9.33 -14.24
N VAL A 98 13.15 -8.46 -15.03
CA VAL A 98 12.56 -7.17 -15.48
C VAL A 98 11.62 -7.34 -16.67
N ASP A 99 11.70 -8.48 -17.36
CA ASP A 99 10.90 -8.86 -18.52
C ASP A 99 9.44 -9.16 -18.18
N LEU A 100 9.14 -9.42 -16.91
CA LEU A 100 7.78 -9.69 -16.47
C LEU A 100 7.16 -8.41 -15.90
N PRO A 101 6.02 -7.94 -16.45
CA PRO A 101 5.30 -6.83 -15.86
C PRO A 101 4.90 -7.18 -14.44
N ARG A 102 4.88 -6.17 -13.56
CA ARG A 102 4.34 -6.32 -12.20
C ARG A 102 2.93 -6.91 -12.31
N ARG A 103 2.73 -8.11 -11.77
CA ARG A 103 1.37 -8.61 -11.54
C ARG A 103 0.73 -7.73 -10.50
N ASP A 104 -0.41 -7.14 -10.82
CA ASP A 104 -1.21 -6.48 -9.82
C ASP A 104 -1.46 -7.46 -8.68
N ARG A 105 -1.36 -6.94 -7.45
CA ARG A 105 -1.80 -7.71 -6.29
C ARG A 105 -3.27 -7.96 -6.56
N GLY A 106 -3.61 -9.20 -6.92
CA GLY A 106 -4.99 -9.57 -7.16
C GLY A 106 -5.82 -9.04 -6.01
N THR A 107 -6.98 -8.48 -6.31
CA THR A 107 -8.09 -8.54 -5.36
C THR A 107 -8.08 -9.96 -4.83
N HIS A 108 -8.14 -10.13 -3.50
CA HIS A 108 -8.29 -11.46 -2.92
C HIS A 108 -9.27 -12.23 -3.81
N SER A 109 -8.86 -13.41 -4.26
CA SER A 109 -9.56 -14.28 -5.22
C SER A 109 -10.99 -14.67 -4.79
N ASP A 110 -11.44 -14.07 -3.70
CA ASP A 110 -12.75 -14.16 -3.08
C ASP A 110 -13.79 -13.32 -3.81
N GLY A 111 -13.42 -12.33 -4.63
CA GLY A 111 -14.40 -11.50 -5.36
C GLY A 111 -15.42 -12.32 -6.16
N PRO A 112 -14.99 -13.20 -7.08
CA PRO A 112 -15.89 -14.09 -7.81
C PRO A 112 -16.63 -15.10 -6.92
N LEU A 113 -15.99 -15.56 -5.84
CA LEU A 113 -16.57 -16.56 -4.93
C LEU A 113 -17.63 -15.95 -3.99
N ILE A 114 -17.41 -14.72 -3.50
CA ILE A 114 -18.38 -13.95 -2.70
C ILE A 114 -19.61 -13.64 -3.56
N THR A 115 -19.41 -13.23 -4.81
CA THR A 115 -20.52 -13.01 -5.75
C THR A 115 -21.29 -14.30 -6.00
N ALA A 116 -20.61 -15.42 -6.27
CA ALA A 116 -21.26 -16.71 -6.47
C ALA A 116 -22.00 -17.21 -5.21
N LEU A 117 -21.42 -17.01 -4.02
CA LEU A 117 -22.05 -17.37 -2.75
C LEU A 117 -23.28 -16.49 -2.45
N ALA A 118 -23.22 -15.19 -2.77
CA ALA A 118 -24.36 -14.28 -2.65
C ALA A 118 -25.50 -14.67 -3.62
N GLU A 119 -25.18 -15.04 -4.87
CA GLU A 119 -26.15 -15.54 -5.85
C GLU A 119 -26.79 -16.87 -5.44
N LEU A 120 -26.04 -17.71 -4.71
CA LEU A 120 -26.55 -18.94 -4.08
C LEU A 120 -27.32 -18.69 -2.77
N GLY A 121 -27.50 -17.43 -2.37
CA GLY A 121 -28.23 -17.04 -1.16
C GLY A 121 -27.49 -17.37 0.14
N VAL A 122 -26.17 -17.58 0.08
CA VAL A 122 -25.35 -17.84 1.27
C VAL A 122 -25.21 -16.54 2.06
N PRO A 123 -25.60 -16.51 3.35
CA PRO A 123 -25.43 -15.33 4.18
C PRO A 123 -23.95 -14.92 4.29
N GLU A 124 -23.67 -13.62 4.26
CA GLU A 124 -22.31 -13.04 4.26
C GLU A 124 -21.40 -13.60 5.36
N HIS A 125 -21.93 -13.77 6.58
CA HIS A 125 -21.18 -14.33 7.71
C HIS A 125 -20.77 -15.81 7.54
N VAL A 126 -21.46 -16.56 6.68
CA VAL A 126 -21.13 -17.94 6.32
C VAL A 126 -20.10 -17.96 5.18
N ALA A 127 -20.24 -17.04 4.21
CA ALA A 127 -19.27 -16.88 3.13
C ALA A 127 -17.87 -16.52 3.67
N ASP A 128 -17.79 -15.61 4.64
CA ASP A 128 -16.54 -15.24 5.34
C ASP A 128 -15.87 -16.45 6.01
N LEU A 129 -16.67 -17.30 6.65
CA LEU A 129 -16.19 -18.52 7.30
C LEU A 129 -15.69 -19.56 6.28
N MET A 130 -16.38 -19.70 5.14
CA MET A 130 -16.05 -20.64 4.07
C MET A 130 -14.80 -20.26 3.30
N LEU A 131 -14.54 -18.95 3.13
CA LEU A 131 -13.39 -18.43 2.38
C LEU A 131 -12.13 -18.26 3.25
N GLY A 132 -12.10 -18.87 4.44
CA GLY A 132 -10.92 -18.88 5.31
C GLY A 132 -10.67 -17.58 6.07
N GLY A 133 -11.62 -16.64 6.03
CA GLY A 133 -11.63 -15.45 6.86
C GLY A 133 -12.08 -15.77 8.27
N LEU A 134 -11.21 -16.34 9.11
CA LEU A 134 -11.40 -16.21 10.56
C LEU A 134 -11.52 -14.71 10.85
N PRO A 135 -12.68 -14.19 11.30
CA PRO A 135 -12.76 -12.79 11.65
C PRO A 135 -11.75 -12.59 12.77
N ALA A 136 -10.82 -11.66 12.57
CA ALA A 136 -9.79 -11.30 13.56
C ALA A 136 -10.41 -11.41 14.96
N LEU A 137 -9.91 -12.34 15.79
CA LEU A 137 -10.56 -12.94 16.97
C LEU A 137 -11.45 -11.97 17.79
N GLY A 138 -11.07 -10.70 17.91
CA GLY A 138 -11.88 -9.67 18.57
C GLY A 138 -13.23 -9.29 17.93
N LYS A 139 -13.54 -9.71 16.69
CA LYS A 139 -14.89 -9.53 16.09
C LYS A 139 -15.85 -10.66 16.49
N LEU A 140 -15.34 -11.89 16.65
CA LEU A 140 -16.12 -13.03 17.09
C LEU A 140 -16.61 -12.84 18.53
N ASP A 141 -15.75 -12.30 19.41
CA ASP A 141 -16.13 -11.97 20.79
C ASP A 141 -17.25 -10.93 20.85
N ARG A 142 -17.17 -9.86 20.03
CA ARG A 142 -18.23 -8.85 19.96
C ARG A 142 -19.55 -9.39 19.43
N LEU A 143 -19.50 -10.33 18.48
CA LEU A 143 -20.68 -11.00 17.95
C LEU A 143 -21.30 -11.95 18.98
N LEU A 144 -20.46 -12.71 19.70
CA LEU A 144 -20.90 -13.58 20.79
C LEU A 144 -21.51 -12.77 21.94
N ASP A 145 -20.93 -11.63 22.28
CA ASP A 145 -21.47 -10.75 23.32
C ASP A 145 -22.79 -10.11 22.88
N ARG A 146 -22.93 -9.68 21.61
CA ARG A 146 -24.21 -9.22 21.05
C ARG A 146 -25.27 -10.32 21.00
N ALA A 147 -24.88 -11.55 20.69
CA ALA A 147 -25.78 -12.70 20.67
C ALA A 147 -26.26 -13.06 22.08
N LYS A 148 -25.35 -13.05 23.07
CA LYS A 148 -25.69 -13.22 24.50
C LYS A 148 -26.64 -12.11 24.96
N GLU A 149 -26.42 -10.87 24.55
CA GLU A 149 -27.30 -9.73 24.88
C GLU A 149 -28.69 -9.89 24.24
N CYS A 150 -28.78 -10.33 22.99
CA CYS A 150 -30.07 -10.62 22.34
C CYS A 150 -30.84 -11.76 23.02
N VAL A 151 -30.14 -12.83 23.43
CA VAL A 151 -30.74 -13.94 24.17
C VAL A 151 -31.18 -13.50 25.57
N ALA A 152 -30.40 -12.65 26.25
CA ALA A 152 -30.76 -12.06 27.53
C ALA A 152 -32.01 -11.17 27.43
N ARG A 153 -32.13 -10.37 26.36
CA ARG A 153 -33.32 -9.56 26.07
C ARG A 153 -34.56 -10.42 25.78
N ARG A 154 -34.39 -11.57 25.13
CA ARG A 154 -35.48 -12.56 24.92
C ARG A 154 -35.91 -13.25 26.21
N ARG A 155 -34.99 -13.46 27.16
CA ARG A 155 -35.26 -14.12 28.44
C ARG A 155 -35.93 -13.20 29.46
N ASN A 156 -35.70 -11.89 29.39
CA ASN A 156 -36.19 -10.88 30.33
C ASN A 156 -37.40 -10.07 29.81
N GLY A 157 -38.30 -10.72 29.04
CA GLY A 157 -39.49 -10.12 28.41
C GLY A 157 -39.95 -8.75 28.94
N TYR A 158 -39.75 -7.71 28.14
CA TYR A 158 -40.51 -6.47 28.23
C TYR A 158 -41.40 -6.32 27.00
N LEU A 159 -42.69 -6.51 27.25
CA LEU A 159 -43.78 -5.87 26.51
C LEU A 159 -43.65 -4.36 26.61
N LEU A 160 -43.93 -3.65 25.51
CA LEU A 160 -44.58 -2.33 25.35
C LEU A 160 -44.21 -1.83 23.94
N GLY A 161 -45.09 -1.64 22.96
CA GLY A 161 -46.54 -1.75 22.85
C GLY A 161 -46.95 -0.98 21.60
N ASP A 162 -47.71 -1.61 20.69
CA ASP A 162 -48.47 -0.88 19.67
C ASP A 162 -49.66 -0.21 20.37
N ARG A 163 -49.64 1.13 20.43
CA ARG A 163 -50.75 2.07 20.20
C ARG A 163 -50.28 3.50 20.40
#